data_AF-A2SL23-F1
#
_entry.id   AF-A2SL23-F1
#
_cell.length_a   1.000
_cell.length_b   1.000
_cell.length_c   1.000
_cell.angle_alpha   90.00
_cell.angle_beta   90.00
_cell.angle_gamma   90.00
#
_symmetry.space_group_name_H-M   'P 1'
#
loop_
_entity.id
_entity.type
_entity.pdbx_description
1 polymer ?
#
loop_
_entity_poly.entity_id
_entity_poly.type
_entity_poly.pdbx_seq_one_letter_code
_entity_poly.pdbx_strand_id
1 'polypeptide(L)'
;MAQAVRKQAISTPVSSRMSVVPFHPPGAAPACWVRLRNERRDGFVEFDFSLGDPDLWVELILPRPAFDAFCTAQRARSLGAAEGARIDAEQAKWRYGRHGPDE
;
A
#
# COMPACT_ATOMS: atom_id res chain seq x y z
N MET A 1 -51.53 15.64 12.37
CA MET A 1 -51.50 15.00 11.04
C MET A 1 -50.14 15.27 10.43
N ALA A 2 -49.32 14.22 10.28
CA ALA A 2 -47.94 14.28 9.80
C ALA A 2 -47.86 13.87 8.33
N GLN A 3 -46.99 14.52 7.54
CA GLN A 3 -46.54 14.16 6.18
C GLN A 3 -45.50 15.22 5.76
N ALA A 4 -44.42 14.98 5.02
CA ALA A 4 -43.61 13.80 4.69
C ALA A 4 -42.31 14.39 4.07
N VAL A 5 -41.14 14.12 4.65
CA VAL A 5 -39.85 14.55 4.08
C VAL A 5 -39.41 13.53 3.03
N ARG A 6 -39.18 13.99 1.79
CA ARG A 6 -38.73 13.18 0.66
C ARG A 6 -37.28 12.72 0.90
N LYS A 7 -37.07 11.41 0.96
CA LYS A 7 -35.74 10.79 1.03
C LYS A 7 -35.08 10.84 -0.35
N GLN A 8 -33.95 11.53 -0.47
CA GLN A 8 -33.06 11.40 -1.62
C GLN A 8 -32.02 10.33 -1.31
N ALA A 9 -32.12 9.22 -2.05
CA ALA A 9 -31.22 8.07 -1.95
C ALA A 9 -29.86 8.43 -2.57
N ILE A 10 -28.80 8.37 -1.76
CA ILE A 10 -27.43 8.53 -2.20
C ILE A 10 -27.01 7.17 -2.78
N SER A 11 -27.02 7.08 -4.10
CA SER A 11 -26.50 5.94 -4.84
C SER A 11 -24.99 6.12 -5.01
N THR A 12 -24.21 5.36 -4.25
CA THR A 12 -22.83 5.02 -4.63
C THR A 12 -22.61 3.54 -4.30
N PRO A 13 -22.38 2.67 -5.29
CA PRO A 13 -22.06 1.28 -5.04
C PRO A 13 -20.67 1.20 -4.38
N VAL A 14 -20.63 0.56 -3.21
CA VAL A 14 -19.40 0.10 -2.56
C VAL A 14 -18.75 -0.95 -3.48
N SER A 15 -17.89 -0.49 -4.38
CA SER A 15 -17.09 -1.37 -5.24
C SER A 15 -15.95 -1.96 -4.42
N SER A 16 -16.30 -2.88 -3.53
CA SER A 16 -15.36 -3.79 -2.89
C SER A 16 -14.83 -4.74 -3.97
N ARG A 17 -13.75 -4.38 -4.64
CA ARG A 17 -12.97 -5.31 -5.45
C ARG A 17 -11.90 -5.86 -4.52
N MET A 18 -12.17 -7.00 -3.89
CA MET A 18 -11.14 -7.84 -3.26
C MET A 18 -9.89 -7.80 -4.13
N SER A 19 -8.78 -7.32 -3.59
CA SER A 19 -7.47 -7.44 -4.24
C SER A 19 -7.28 -8.92 -4.57
N VAL A 20 -7.19 -9.20 -5.85
CA VAL A 20 -6.95 -10.55 -6.35
C VAL A 20 -5.53 -10.89 -5.92
N VAL A 21 -5.38 -11.60 -4.80
CA VAL A 21 -4.06 -12.08 -4.40
C VAL A 21 -3.57 -13.03 -5.49
N PRO A 22 -2.44 -12.73 -6.17
CA PRO A 22 -1.91 -13.64 -7.16
C PRO A 22 -1.57 -14.96 -6.43
N PHE A 23 -2.21 -16.06 -6.85
CA PHE A 23 -1.90 -17.37 -6.32
C PHE A 23 -0.46 -17.71 -6.70
N HIS A 24 0.41 -17.73 -5.70
CA HIS A 24 1.83 -18.00 -5.88
C HIS A 24 2.05 -19.53 -5.97
N PRO A 25 2.67 -20.04 -7.03
CA PRO A 25 2.89 -21.48 -7.16
C PRO A 25 3.80 -21.99 -6.02
N PRO A 26 3.49 -23.16 -5.42
CA PRO A 26 4.32 -23.73 -4.38
C PRO A 26 5.73 -23.99 -4.92
N GLY A 27 6.73 -23.31 -4.35
CA GLY A 27 8.14 -23.42 -4.72
C GLY A 27 8.77 -22.19 -5.38
N ALA A 28 7.99 -21.17 -5.78
CA ALA A 28 8.55 -19.89 -6.18
C ALA A 28 8.89 -19.05 -4.92
N ALA A 29 9.89 -18.17 -4.98
CA ALA A 29 10.13 -17.19 -3.91
C ALA A 29 9.04 -16.09 -3.97
N PRO A 30 8.55 -15.58 -2.83
CA PRO A 30 7.55 -14.51 -2.81
C PRO A 30 8.06 -13.28 -3.57
N ALA A 31 7.17 -12.59 -4.28
CA ALA A 31 7.52 -11.35 -4.95
C ALA A 31 7.91 -10.27 -3.93
N CYS A 32 8.99 -9.55 -4.20
CA CYS A 32 9.49 -8.49 -3.33
C CYS A 32 9.44 -7.16 -4.08
N TRP A 33 9.10 -6.08 -3.38
CA TRP A 33 9.15 -4.74 -3.94
C TRP A 33 9.87 -3.76 -3.03
N VAL A 34 10.50 -2.75 -3.64
CA VAL A 34 11.17 -1.66 -2.96
C VAL A 34 10.65 -0.34 -3.51
N ARG A 35 10.27 0.60 -2.65
CA ARG A 35 9.87 1.96 -3.01
C ARG A 35 10.78 2.97 -2.32
N LEU A 36 11.63 3.64 -3.09
CA LEU A 36 12.47 4.73 -2.57
C LEU A 36 11.58 5.89 -2.11
N ARG A 37 11.75 6.35 -0.87
CA ARG A 37 11.01 7.48 -0.30
C ARG A 37 11.84 8.73 -0.23
N ASN A 38 13.09 8.61 0.20
CA ASN A 38 13.99 9.74 0.32
C ASN A 38 15.46 9.30 0.29
N GLU A 39 16.30 10.13 -0.31
CA GLU A 39 17.76 10.00 -0.23
C GLU A 39 18.29 11.14 0.63
N ARG A 40 18.82 10.79 1.80
CA ARG A 40 19.32 11.76 2.75
C ARG A 40 20.73 12.20 2.38
N ARG A 41 21.02 13.47 2.63
CA ARG A 41 22.36 14.07 2.44
C ARG A 41 23.46 13.43 3.29
N ASP A 42 23.10 12.80 4.40
CA ASP A 42 23.97 12.03 5.29
C ASP A 42 24.31 10.62 4.76
N GLY A 43 23.85 10.26 3.56
CA GLY A 43 24.18 8.99 2.89
C GLY A 43 23.23 7.83 3.23
N PHE A 44 22.15 8.10 3.96
CA PHE A 44 21.08 7.15 4.25
C PHE A 44 19.95 7.23 3.23
N VAL A 45 19.30 6.10 3.02
CA VAL A 45 18.21 5.90 2.08
C VAL A 45 17.01 5.40 2.86
N GLU A 46 15.90 6.12 2.75
CA GLU A 46 14.61 5.74 3.31
C GLU A 46 13.78 5.09 2.20
N PHE A 47 13.27 3.89 2.46
CA PHE A 47 12.53 3.14 1.47
C PHE A 47 11.52 2.21 2.13
N ASP A 48 10.46 1.89 1.41
CA ASP A 48 9.48 0.88 1.83
C ASP A 48 9.82 -0.45 1.17
N PHE A 49 9.70 -1.53 1.93
CA PHE A 49 9.88 -2.90 1.44
C PHE A 49 8.61 -3.72 1.63
N SER A 50 8.18 -4.39 0.56
CA SER A 50 7.00 -5.26 0.53
C SER A 50 7.37 -6.69 0.17
N LEU A 51 6.70 -7.65 0.79
CA LEU A 51 6.87 -9.08 0.54
C LEU A 51 5.50 -9.72 0.25
N GLY A 52 5.36 -10.34 -0.90
CA GLY A 52 4.13 -10.99 -1.37
C GLY A 52 3.03 -10.01 -1.80
N ASP A 53 2.83 -8.93 -1.04
CA ASP A 53 1.79 -7.93 -1.30
C ASP A 53 2.37 -6.50 -1.24
N PRO A 54 2.24 -5.68 -2.31
CA PRO A 54 2.78 -4.32 -2.34
C PRO A 54 2.03 -3.33 -1.44
N ASP A 55 0.80 -3.66 -0.99
CA ASP A 55 0.03 -2.81 -0.08
C ASP A 55 0.49 -2.98 1.38
N LEU A 56 1.14 -4.11 1.70
CA LEU A 56 1.77 -4.39 2.98
C LEU A 56 3.28 -4.14 2.91
N TRP A 57 3.75 -3.11 3.62
CA TRP A 57 5.14 -2.69 3.58
C TRP A 57 5.69 -2.34 4.95
N VAL A 58 7.02 -2.43 5.07
CA VAL A 58 7.78 -1.93 6.21
C VAL A 58 8.65 -0.75 5.76
N GLU A 59 8.68 0.31 6.55
CA GLU A 59 9.56 1.45 6.34
C GLU A 59 10.96 1.10 6.87
N LEU A 60 11.99 1.25 6.03
CA LEU A 60 13.37 0.94 6.38
C LEU A 60 14.29 2.12 6.02
N ILE A 61 15.35 2.27 6.80
CA ILE A 61 16.40 3.25 6.57
C ILE A 61 17.75 2.54 6.59
N LEU A 62 18.49 2.60 5.49
CA LEU A 62 19.81 1.98 5.35
C LEU A 62 20.81 2.93 4.69
N PRO A 63 22.12 2.84 4.98
CA PRO A 63 23.13 3.49 4.16
C PRO A 63 23.01 3.08 2.69
N ARG A 64 23.30 3.99 1.75
CA ARG A 64 23.22 3.74 0.31
C ARG A 64 23.85 2.40 -0.16
N PRO A 65 25.08 2.02 0.24
CA PRO A 65 25.66 0.75 -0.21
C PRO A 65 24.91 -0.48 0.34
N ALA A 66 24.35 -0.39 1.56
CA ALA A 66 23.57 -1.47 2.15
C ALA A 66 22.20 -1.61 1.48
N PHE A 67 21.60 -0.49 1.05
CA PHE A 67 20.37 -0.47 0.26
C PHE A 67 20.55 -1.18 -1.10
N ASP A 68 21.60 -0.88 -1.84
CA ASP A 68 21.91 -1.54 -3.13
C ASP A 68 22.14 -3.06 -2.96
N ALA A 69 22.86 -3.46 -1.91
CA ALA A 69 23.06 -4.86 -1.57
C ALA A 69 21.74 -5.56 -1.17
N PHE A 70 20.88 -4.88 -0.41
CA PHE A 70 19.57 -5.37 -0.02
C PHE A 70 18.67 -5.62 -1.23
N CYS A 71 18.59 -4.66 -2.16
CA CYS A 71 17.80 -4.80 -3.38
C CYS A 71 18.22 -6.02 -4.20
N THR A 72 19.53 -6.27 -4.30
CA THR A 72 20.09 -7.43 -5.00
C THR A 72 19.77 -8.74 -4.30
N ALA A 73 19.97 -8.79 -2.97
CA ALA A 73 19.73 -10.00 -2.17
C ALA A 73 18.26 -10.42 -2.19
N GLN A 74 17.34 -9.46 -2.08
CA GLN A 74 15.90 -9.71 -2.08
C GLN A 74 15.32 -9.88 -3.49
N ARG A 75 16.11 -9.62 -4.55
CA ARG A 75 15.65 -9.52 -5.95
C ARG A 75 14.41 -8.63 -6.07
N ALA A 76 14.39 -7.55 -5.30
CA ALA A 76 13.21 -6.72 -5.17
C ALA A 76 13.02 -5.85 -6.40
N ARG A 77 11.77 -5.75 -6.86
CA ARG A 77 11.39 -4.88 -7.96
C ARG A 77 11.13 -3.47 -7.45
N SER A 78 11.69 -2.47 -8.11
CA SER A 78 11.37 -1.06 -7.80
C SER A 78 9.91 -0.75 -8.13
N LEU A 79 9.19 -0.23 -7.13
CA LEU A 79 7.85 0.34 -7.30
C LEU A 79 7.99 1.74 -7.89
N GLY A 80 7.34 1.96 -9.04
CA GLY A 80 7.29 3.28 -9.66
C GLY A 80 6.42 4.25 -8.85
N ALA A 81 6.68 5.56 -9.02
CA ALA A 81 5.99 6.62 -8.27
C ALA A 81 4.46 6.56 -8.43
N ALA A 82 3.95 6.30 -9.64
CA ALA A 82 2.51 6.23 -9.90
C ALA A 82 1.84 5.06 -9.15
N GLU A 83 2.49 3.90 -9.09
CA GLU A 83 1.95 2.75 -8.36
C GLU A 83 2.03 2.97 -6.85
N GLY A 84 3.13 3.54 -6.36
CA GLY A 84 3.27 3.95 -4.98
C GLY A 84 2.16 4.92 -4.53
N ALA A 85 1.83 5.92 -5.37
CA ALA A 85 0.77 6.87 -5.05
C ALA A 85 -0.62 6.22 -4.98
N ARG A 86 -0.89 5.20 -5.81
CA ARG A 86 -2.15 4.44 -5.76
C ARG A 86 -2.28 3.64 -4.47
N ILE A 87 -1.21 2.98 -4.05
CA ILE A 87 -1.13 2.23 -2.79
C ILE A 87 -1.32 3.19 -1.60
N ASP A 88 -0.63 4.34 -1.60
CA ASP A 88 -0.76 5.35 -0.54
C ASP A 88 -2.21 5.87 -0.42
N ALA A 89 -2.91 6.06 -1.55
CA ALA A 89 -4.30 6.49 -1.58
C ALA A 89 -5.28 5.41 -1.09
N GLU A 90 -5.00 4.13 -1.36
CA GLU A 90 -5.79 3.00 -0.86
C GLU A 90 -5.65 2.87 0.67
N GLN A 91 -4.41 2.93 1.18
CA GLN A 91 -4.12 2.91 2.62
C GLN A 91 -4.76 4.06 3.41
N ALA A 92 -4.82 5.26 2.82
CA ALA A 92 -5.45 6.42 3.44
C ALA A 92 -6.96 6.22 3.73
N LYS A 93 -7.66 5.33 3.00
CA LYS A 93 -9.09 5.07 3.22
C LYS A 93 -9.38 4.39 4.55
N TRP A 94 -8.42 3.63 5.08
CA TRP A 94 -8.61 2.79 6.26
C TRP A 94 -7.93 3.35 7.52
N ARG A 95 -7.04 4.34 7.35
CA ARG A 95 -6.16 4.87 8.40
C ARG A 95 -6.86 5.62 9.55
N TYR A 96 -8.10 6.05 9.35
CA TYR A 96 -8.83 6.84 10.35
C TYR A 96 -10.07 6.18 10.91
N GLY A 97 -10.32 4.89 10.62
CA GLY A 97 -11.40 4.13 11.25
C GLY A 97 -12.59 5.01 11.60
N ARG A 98 -13.28 5.59 10.60
CA ARG A 98 -14.67 5.94 10.84
C ARG A 98 -15.34 4.59 11.08
N HIS A 99 -15.25 4.11 12.32
CA HIS A 99 -16.38 3.43 12.92
C HIS A 99 -17.55 4.31 12.50
N GLY A 100 -18.44 3.73 11.70
CA GLY A 100 -19.76 4.33 11.55
C GLY A 100 -20.27 4.70 12.95
N PRO A 101 -21.11 5.73 13.08
CA PRO A 101 -21.73 6.00 14.37
C PRO A 101 -22.26 4.66 14.91
N ASP A 102 -21.78 4.32 16.11
CA ASP A 102 -22.19 3.20 16.95
C ASP A 102 -23.69 2.91 16.71
N GLU A 103 -24.00 1.72 16.19
CA GLU A 103 -25.39 1.26 15.98
C GLU A 103 -25.98 0.75 17.29
#